data_AF-A0A8D8QSI0-F1
#
_entry.id   AF-A0A8D8QSI0-F1
#
_cell.length_a   1.000
_cell.length_b   1.000
_cell.length_c   1.000
_cell.angle_alpha   90.00
_cell.angle_beta   90.00
_cell.angle_gamma   90.00
#
_symmetry.space_group_name_H-M   'P 1'
#
loop_
_entity.id
_entity.type
_entity.pdbx_description
1 polymer ?
#
loop_
_entity_poly.entity_id
_entity_poly.type
_entity_poly.pdbx_seq_one_letter_code
_entity_poly.pdbx_strand_id
1 'polypeptide(L)'
;MSHSRWLTTANRILRLYIATENPSANIQTLANFIMNVYGPTWFSIKLNSSCFDGPKHVMNMIQRSRYLDVSLQKIVDPVIQRNAFYAHPENLLLSMLADESRVQREIAYRRIKKVRAAAGSSEVRQFTVPELNLTATSYSSLIYWQEVVLTEPPLTKHLTDESLQKVVEDNNIKDLVPDVPCHTQCVERYIKLVTNASLSVIGYKARDGFIRNQIKSRESMPAFKTKRDFV
;
A
#
# COMPACT_ATOMS: atom_id res chain seq x y z
N MET A 1 -18.65 3.14 14.31
CA MET A 1 -17.36 2.65 13.76
C MET A 1 -17.61 1.94 12.42
N SER A 2 -17.32 2.56 11.28
CA SER A 2 -17.33 1.83 10.00
C SER A 2 -16.01 1.09 9.85
N HIS A 3 -15.98 -0.19 10.20
CA HIS A 3 -14.86 -1.07 9.87
C HIS A 3 -14.68 -1.13 8.35
N SER A 4 -13.43 -1.23 7.89
CA SER A 4 -13.10 -1.43 6.48
C SER A 4 -13.90 -2.62 5.91
N ARG A 5 -14.37 -2.51 4.66
CA ARG A 5 -15.30 -3.50 4.04
C ARG A 5 -14.75 -4.92 4.12
N TRP A 6 -13.44 -5.07 3.97
CA TRP A 6 -12.78 -6.37 3.97
C TRP A 6 -12.77 -7.01 5.38
N LEU A 7 -12.65 -6.22 6.45
CA LEU A 7 -12.65 -6.74 7.84
C LEU A 7 -14.00 -7.36 8.15
N THR A 8 -15.06 -6.80 7.57
CA THR A 8 -16.41 -7.36 7.64
C THR A 8 -16.51 -8.68 6.89
N THR A 9 -15.97 -8.78 5.67
CA THR A 9 -16.00 -10.03 4.89
C THR A 9 -15.16 -11.13 5.55
N ALA A 10 -13.93 -10.82 5.97
CA ALA A 10 -13.05 -11.77 6.66
C ALA A 10 -13.70 -12.30 7.94
N ASN A 11 -14.24 -11.41 8.78
CA ASN A 11 -14.96 -11.81 10.00
C ASN A 11 -16.19 -12.67 9.71
N ARG A 12 -16.93 -12.40 8.63
CA ARG A 12 -18.09 -13.22 8.22
C ARG A 12 -17.65 -14.62 7.79
N ILE A 13 -16.59 -14.74 7.00
CA ILE A 13 -16.03 -16.03 6.57
C ILE A 13 -15.56 -16.82 7.78
N LEU A 14 -14.81 -16.21 8.70
CA LEU A 14 -14.32 -16.87 9.90
C LEU A 14 -15.46 -17.31 10.84
N ARG A 15 -16.50 -16.48 11.00
CA ARG A 15 -17.70 -16.88 11.77
C ARG A 15 -18.44 -18.03 11.12
N LEU A 16 -18.60 -18.00 9.79
CA LEU A 16 -19.23 -19.10 9.05
C LEU A 16 -18.42 -20.39 9.22
N TYR A 17 -17.08 -20.32 9.14
CA TYR A 17 -16.20 -21.46 9.36
C TYR A 17 -16.40 -22.08 10.76
N ILE A 18 -16.40 -21.26 11.81
CA ILE A 18 -16.58 -21.74 13.20
C ILE A 18 -17.99 -22.27 13.46
N ALA A 19 -19.01 -21.66 12.85
CA ALA A 19 -20.41 -22.05 13.07
C ALA A 19 -20.86 -23.29 12.25
N THR A 20 -20.01 -23.80 11.37
CA THR A 20 -20.33 -24.96 10.53
C THR A 20 -19.64 -26.20 11.09
N GLU A 21 -20.40 -27.22 11.48
CA GLU A 21 -19.85 -28.46 12.06
C GLU A 21 -18.88 -29.17 11.11
N ASN A 22 -19.24 -29.25 9.82
CA ASN A 22 -18.43 -29.84 8.75
C ASN A 22 -18.22 -28.83 7.60
N PRO A 23 -17.28 -27.87 7.72
CA PRO A 23 -17.11 -26.82 6.73
C PRO A 23 -16.56 -27.40 5.41
N SER A 24 -17.10 -26.93 4.27
CA SER A 24 -16.63 -27.35 2.95
C SER A 24 -15.17 -26.98 2.72
N ALA A 25 -14.49 -27.71 1.82
CA ALA A 25 -13.09 -27.43 1.47
C ALA A 25 -12.86 -25.96 1.09
N ASN A 26 -13.78 -25.35 0.34
CA ASN A 26 -13.70 -23.93 -0.03
C ASN A 26 -13.72 -23.00 1.18
N ILE A 27 -14.58 -23.26 2.18
CA ILE A 27 -14.64 -22.44 3.40
C ILE A 27 -13.34 -22.62 4.20
N GLN A 28 -12.81 -23.84 4.28
CA GLN A 28 -11.52 -24.11 4.94
C GLN A 28 -10.38 -23.36 4.23
N THR A 29 -10.30 -23.41 2.90
CA THR A 29 -9.30 -22.68 2.11
C THR A 29 -9.37 -21.18 2.36
N LEU A 30 -10.56 -20.59 2.36
CA LEU A 30 -10.75 -19.16 2.61
C LEU A 30 -10.36 -18.78 4.05
N ALA A 31 -10.78 -19.57 5.04
CA ALA A 31 -10.43 -19.34 6.44
C ALA A 31 -8.91 -19.42 6.65
N ASN A 32 -8.26 -20.43 6.08
CA ASN A 32 -6.80 -20.60 6.12
C ASN A 32 -6.09 -19.43 5.44
N PHE A 33 -6.57 -18.99 4.28
CA PHE A 33 -6.00 -17.82 3.59
C PHE A 33 -6.10 -16.55 4.44
N ILE A 34 -7.24 -16.33 5.11
CA ILE A 34 -7.42 -15.19 6.01
C ILE A 34 -6.42 -15.27 7.18
N MET A 35 -6.27 -16.44 7.79
CA MET A 35 -5.43 -16.60 8.98
C MET A 35 -3.92 -16.60 8.67
N ASN A 36 -3.51 -17.14 7.53
CA ASN A 36 -2.09 -17.32 7.20
C ASN A 36 -1.51 -16.19 6.35
N VAL A 37 -2.32 -15.57 5.50
CA VAL A 37 -1.90 -14.53 4.56
C VAL A 37 -2.46 -13.19 4.98
N TYR A 38 -3.77 -13.03 4.90
CA TYR A 38 -4.40 -11.71 4.94
C TYR A 38 -4.25 -11.03 6.32
N GLY A 39 -4.65 -11.71 7.38
CA GLY A 39 -4.62 -11.20 8.75
C GLY A 39 -3.21 -10.78 9.17
N PRO A 40 -2.21 -11.66 9.06
CA PRO A 40 -0.83 -11.32 9.38
C PRO A 40 -0.29 -10.14 8.56
N THR A 41 -0.51 -10.10 7.24
CA THR A 41 -0.07 -8.95 6.42
C THR A 41 -0.78 -7.67 6.84
N TRP A 42 -2.06 -7.72 7.18
CA TRP A 42 -2.77 -6.55 7.69
C TRP A 42 -2.17 -6.03 9.01
N PHE A 43 -1.87 -6.93 9.95
CA PHE A 43 -1.18 -6.54 11.19
C PHE A 43 0.21 -5.97 10.92
N SER A 44 0.98 -6.56 10.00
CA SER A 44 2.28 -6.03 9.58
C SER A 44 2.18 -4.60 9.05
N ILE A 45 1.17 -4.30 8.22
CA ILE A 45 0.91 -2.94 7.71
C ILE A 45 0.53 -1.99 8.85
N LYS A 46 -0.22 -2.46 9.85
CA LYS A 46 -0.63 -1.61 10.99
C LYS A 46 0.50 -1.31 11.95
N LEU A 47 1.38 -2.27 12.19
CA LEU A 47 2.55 -2.09 13.05
C LEU A 47 3.63 -1.27 12.36
N ASN A 48 3.87 -1.52 11.07
CA ASN A 48 4.88 -0.84 10.28
C ASN A 48 4.22 -0.04 9.17
N SER A 49 3.53 1.03 9.58
CA SER A 49 2.69 1.80 8.65
C SER A 49 3.47 2.77 7.78
N SER A 50 4.78 2.89 7.91
CA SER A 50 5.59 3.84 7.13
C SER A 50 5.53 3.56 5.62
N CYS A 51 5.60 4.60 4.79
CA CYS A 51 5.78 4.47 3.34
C CYS A 51 7.06 3.70 2.98
N PHE A 52 8.08 3.75 3.85
CA PHE A 52 9.32 3.00 3.69
C PHE A 52 9.16 1.49 3.85
N ASP A 53 8.03 1.00 4.37
CA ASP A 53 7.77 -0.43 4.54
C ASP A 53 6.79 -1.00 3.50
N GLY A 54 6.22 -0.15 2.65
CA GLY A 54 5.24 -0.55 1.63
C GLY A 54 5.65 -1.76 0.77
N PRO A 55 6.80 -1.74 0.08
CA PRO A 55 7.29 -2.88 -0.69
C PRO A 55 7.52 -4.14 0.16
N LYS A 56 7.94 -4.00 1.42
CA LYS A 56 8.12 -5.15 2.33
C LYS A 56 6.77 -5.81 2.61
N HIS A 57 5.68 -5.05 2.70
CA HIS A 57 4.33 -5.61 2.86
C HIS A 57 3.86 -6.37 1.62
N VAL A 58 4.20 -5.89 0.41
CA VAL A 58 3.93 -6.62 -0.84
C VAL A 58 4.68 -7.95 -0.84
N MET A 59 5.98 -7.92 -0.53
CA MET A 59 6.80 -9.13 -0.40
C MET A 59 6.22 -10.09 0.64
N ASN A 60 5.81 -9.58 1.80
CA ASN A 60 5.22 -10.38 2.86
C ASN A 60 3.97 -11.13 2.38
N MET A 61 3.09 -10.47 1.61
CA MET A 61 1.90 -11.10 1.05
C MET A 61 2.26 -12.21 0.04
N ILE A 62 3.24 -11.97 -0.84
CA ILE A 62 3.73 -12.96 -1.81
C ILE A 62 4.27 -14.19 -1.07
N GLN A 63 5.20 -13.99 -0.14
CA GLN A 63 5.82 -15.07 0.64
C GLN A 63 4.78 -15.89 1.40
N ARG A 64 3.85 -15.23 2.10
CA ARG A 64 2.79 -15.91 2.85
C ARG A 64 1.84 -16.68 1.94
N SER A 65 1.62 -16.26 0.71
CA SER A 65 0.74 -16.98 -0.22
C SER A 65 1.40 -18.22 -0.85
N ARG A 66 2.72 -18.42 -0.69
CA ARG A 66 3.43 -19.53 -1.35
C ARG A 66 3.09 -20.93 -0.81
N TYR A 67 2.46 -21.05 0.36
CA TYR A 67 1.99 -22.37 0.85
C TYR A 67 0.79 -22.90 0.05
N LEU A 68 0.10 -22.04 -0.71
CA LEU A 68 -1.06 -22.44 -1.50
C LEU A 68 -0.65 -23.37 -2.64
N ASP A 69 -1.53 -24.28 -3.02
CA ASP A 69 -1.33 -25.09 -4.22
C ASP A 69 -1.29 -24.23 -5.49
N VAL A 70 -0.63 -24.73 -6.54
CA VAL A 70 -0.44 -24.03 -7.82
C VAL A 70 -1.76 -23.53 -8.41
N SER A 71 -2.85 -24.28 -8.28
CA SER A 71 -4.19 -23.88 -8.75
C SER A 71 -4.71 -22.64 -8.03
N LEU A 72 -4.48 -22.52 -6.72
CA LEU A 72 -4.88 -21.38 -5.91
C LEU A 72 -3.92 -20.19 -6.09
N GLN A 73 -2.63 -20.44 -6.26
CA GLN A 73 -1.66 -19.39 -6.61
C GLN A 73 -2.07 -18.68 -7.92
N LYS A 74 -2.52 -19.42 -8.94
CA LYS A 74 -3.05 -18.85 -10.19
C LYS A 74 -4.24 -17.91 -9.99
N ILE A 75 -4.99 -18.04 -8.90
CA ILE A 75 -6.10 -17.15 -8.55
C ILE A 75 -5.61 -15.94 -7.75
N VAL A 76 -4.69 -16.15 -6.80
CA VAL A 76 -4.21 -15.12 -5.88
C VAL A 76 -3.19 -14.18 -6.53
N ASP A 77 -2.29 -14.70 -7.34
CA ASP A 77 -1.17 -13.96 -7.92
C ASP A 77 -1.63 -12.78 -8.79
N PRO A 78 -2.63 -12.93 -9.67
CA PRO A 78 -3.21 -11.79 -10.40
C PRO A 78 -3.88 -10.75 -9.50
N VAL A 79 -4.34 -11.13 -8.30
CA VAL A 79 -4.89 -10.18 -7.33
C VAL A 79 -3.76 -9.40 -6.66
N ILE A 80 -2.67 -10.07 -6.28
CA ILE A 80 -1.47 -9.42 -5.73
C ILE A 80 -0.89 -8.45 -6.77
N GLN A 81 -0.67 -8.91 -8.00
CA GLN A 81 -0.16 -8.10 -9.12
C GLN A 81 -0.95 -6.81 -9.30
N ARG A 82 -2.29 -6.88 -9.37
CA ARG A 82 -3.13 -5.69 -9.58
C ARG A 82 -3.10 -4.68 -8.44
N ASN A 83 -2.74 -5.10 -7.23
CA ASN A 83 -2.74 -4.25 -6.04
C ASN A 83 -1.33 -3.83 -5.58
N ALA A 84 -0.28 -4.25 -6.29
CA ALA A 84 1.11 -4.02 -5.89
C ALA A 84 1.64 -2.64 -6.27
N PHE A 85 0.87 -1.58 -6.02
CA PHE A 85 1.31 -0.19 -6.21
C PHE A 85 2.58 0.16 -5.42
N TYR A 86 2.78 -0.48 -4.26
CA TYR A 86 4.02 -0.32 -3.49
C TYR A 86 5.23 -1.06 -4.09
N ALA A 87 5.06 -1.90 -5.09
CA ALA A 87 6.18 -2.43 -5.87
C ALA A 87 6.66 -1.45 -6.95
N HIS A 88 6.01 -0.28 -7.11
CA HIS A 88 6.48 0.76 -8.03
C HIS A 88 7.96 1.11 -7.77
N PRO A 89 8.79 1.32 -8.81
CA PRO A 89 10.23 1.56 -8.65
C PRO A 89 10.56 2.69 -7.66
N GLU A 90 9.77 3.77 -7.66
CA GLU A 90 9.94 4.89 -6.72
C GLU A 90 9.73 4.49 -5.26
N ASN A 91 8.73 3.64 -4.99
CA ASN A 91 8.45 3.16 -3.64
C ASN A 91 9.54 2.21 -3.17
N LEU A 92 10.05 1.36 -4.07
CA LEU A 92 11.21 0.52 -3.80
C LEU A 92 12.46 1.35 -3.46
N LEU A 93 12.74 2.40 -4.23
CA LEU A 93 13.87 3.30 -3.95
C LEU A 93 13.76 3.96 -2.57
N LEU A 94 12.55 4.42 -2.19
CA LEU A 94 12.33 4.98 -0.85
C LEU A 94 12.61 3.96 0.25
N SER A 95 12.09 2.74 0.13
CA SER A 95 12.37 1.67 1.07
C SER A 95 13.84 1.30 1.15
N MET A 96 14.53 1.29 0.01
CA MET A 96 15.95 0.99 -0.07
C MET A 96 16.80 2.09 0.56
N LEU A 97 16.43 3.37 0.45
CA LEU A 97 17.09 4.48 1.14
C LEU A 97 16.94 4.40 2.66
N ALA A 98 15.86 3.80 3.15
CA ALA A 98 15.58 3.60 4.58
C ALA A 98 15.99 2.20 5.09
N ASP A 99 16.70 1.42 4.26
CA ASP A 99 17.12 0.06 4.61
C ASP A 99 18.33 0.09 5.53
N GLU A 100 18.40 -0.84 6.48
CA GLU A 100 19.56 -0.98 7.37
C GLU A 100 20.85 -1.33 6.62
N SER A 101 20.73 -2.02 5.48
CA SER A 101 21.85 -2.37 4.62
C SER A 101 22.36 -1.15 3.85
N ARG A 102 23.59 -0.72 4.17
CA ARG A 102 24.31 0.30 3.39
C ARG A 102 24.37 -0.03 1.90
N VAL A 103 24.45 -1.32 1.54
CA VAL A 103 24.46 -1.77 0.14
C VAL A 103 23.14 -1.43 -0.56
N GLN A 104 21.99 -1.64 0.09
CA GLN A 104 20.69 -1.28 -0.48
C GLN A 104 20.56 0.25 -0.63
N ARG A 105 20.97 1.02 0.38
CA ARG A 105 20.97 2.48 0.32
C ARG A 105 21.84 3.00 -0.83
N GLU A 106 23.04 2.44 -0.99
CA GLU A 106 23.97 2.81 -2.08
C GLU A 106 23.38 2.49 -3.47
N ILE A 107 22.72 1.33 -3.63
CA ILE A 107 22.04 0.99 -4.89
C ILE A 107 20.93 2.01 -5.19
N ALA A 108 20.14 2.40 -4.20
CA ALA A 108 19.08 3.39 -4.37
C ALA A 108 19.62 4.77 -4.74
N TYR A 109 20.65 5.24 -4.02
CA TYR A 109 21.34 6.50 -4.32
C TYR A 109 21.87 6.53 -5.76
N ARG A 110 22.60 5.49 -6.19
CA ARG A 110 23.14 5.41 -7.57
C ARG A 110 22.04 5.45 -8.61
N ARG A 111 20.92 4.77 -8.36
CA ARG A 111 19.74 4.78 -9.25
C ARG A 111 19.11 6.17 -9.35
N ILE A 112 18.91 6.85 -8.22
CA ILE A 112 18.38 8.22 -8.19
C ILE A 112 19.31 9.19 -8.92
N LYS A 113 20.62 9.13 -8.63
CA LYS A 113 21.63 9.96 -9.27
C LYS A 113 21.65 9.78 -10.80
N LYS A 114 21.56 8.53 -11.27
CA LYS A 114 21.46 8.23 -12.71
C LYS A 114 20.23 8.87 -13.35
N VAL A 115 19.08 8.83 -12.67
CA VAL A 115 17.84 9.45 -13.17
C VAL A 115 17.95 10.97 -13.18
N ARG A 116 18.54 11.59 -12.15
CA ARG A 116 18.76 13.05 -12.10
C ARG A 116 19.65 13.55 -13.23
N ALA A 117 20.64 12.75 -13.62
CA ALA A 117 21.54 13.06 -14.73
C ALA A 117 20.88 12.89 -16.11
N ALA A 118 19.82 12.08 -16.22
CA ALA A 118 19.05 11.98 -17.45
C ALA A 118 18.23 13.27 -17.65
N ALA A 119 18.22 13.81 -18.88
CA ALA A 119 17.45 15.00 -19.20
C ALA A 119 15.98 14.80 -18.77
N GLY A 120 15.46 15.72 -17.95
CA GLY A 120 14.09 15.63 -17.45
C GLY A 120 13.10 15.57 -18.60
N SER A 121 12.23 14.56 -18.60
CA SER A 121 11.10 14.51 -19.53
C SER A 121 10.04 15.53 -19.11
N SER A 122 9.53 16.30 -20.07
CA SER A 122 8.34 17.16 -19.89
C SER A 122 7.05 16.35 -19.86
N GLU A 123 7.10 15.03 -20.09
CA GLU A 123 5.94 14.17 -20.08
C GLU A 123 5.42 13.91 -18.67
N VAL A 124 4.10 13.78 -18.57
CA VAL A 124 3.43 13.42 -17.32
C VAL A 124 3.85 12.00 -16.93
N ARG A 125 4.47 11.86 -15.76
CA ARG A 125 4.82 10.57 -15.16
C ARG A 125 3.59 9.67 -15.07
N GLN A 126 3.69 8.46 -15.63
CA GLN A 126 2.68 7.43 -15.46
C GLN A 126 3.03 6.56 -14.24
N PHE A 127 2.07 6.39 -13.33
CA PHE A 127 2.22 5.53 -12.17
C PHE A 127 1.53 4.18 -12.44
N THR A 128 2.27 3.25 -13.05
CA THR A 128 1.77 1.93 -13.42
C THR A 128 2.35 0.85 -12.52
N VAL A 129 1.56 -0.18 -12.22
CA VAL A 129 2.06 -1.30 -11.41
C VAL A 129 3.01 -2.14 -12.28
N PRO A 130 4.29 -2.28 -11.90
CA PRO A 130 5.25 -3.07 -12.67
C PRO A 130 4.93 -4.56 -12.58
N GLU A 131 5.40 -5.34 -13.55
CA GLU A 131 5.35 -6.80 -13.46
C GLU A 131 6.16 -7.28 -12.25
N LEU A 132 5.53 -8.12 -11.42
CA LEU A 132 6.14 -8.63 -10.21
C LEU A 132 6.94 -9.89 -10.49
N ASN A 133 8.14 -9.93 -9.92
CA ASN A 133 8.88 -11.15 -9.74
C ASN A 133 8.34 -11.92 -8.52
N LEU A 134 7.39 -12.81 -8.75
CA LEU A 134 6.72 -13.60 -7.69
C LEU A 134 7.62 -14.65 -7.02
N THR A 135 8.80 -14.91 -7.58
CA THR A 135 9.83 -15.79 -7.00
C THR A 135 10.92 -15.02 -6.26
N ALA A 136 10.78 -13.70 -6.14
CA ALA A 136 11.74 -12.85 -5.43
C ALA A 136 11.91 -13.28 -3.97
N THR A 137 13.15 -13.28 -3.50
CA THR A 137 13.52 -13.58 -2.11
C THR A 137 13.73 -12.32 -1.26
N SER A 138 13.95 -11.17 -1.90
CA SER A 138 14.11 -9.86 -1.26
C SER A 138 13.14 -8.84 -1.86
N TYR A 139 12.65 -7.91 -1.05
CA TYR A 139 11.75 -6.87 -1.54
C TYR A 139 12.40 -6.02 -2.65
N SER A 140 13.73 -5.84 -2.61
CA SER A 140 14.47 -5.08 -3.62
C SER A 140 14.53 -5.77 -4.98
N SER A 141 14.19 -7.06 -5.08
CA SER A 141 14.08 -7.81 -6.34
C SER A 141 12.64 -8.11 -6.75
N LEU A 142 11.65 -7.41 -6.18
CA LEU A 142 10.23 -7.57 -6.51
C LEU A 142 9.88 -7.25 -7.96
N ILE A 143 10.73 -6.51 -8.67
CA ILE A 143 10.50 -6.07 -10.04
C ILE A 143 11.72 -6.33 -10.92
N TYR A 144 11.48 -6.44 -12.22
CA TYR A 144 12.52 -6.48 -13.24
C TYR A 144 13.02 -5.07 -13.52
N TRP A 145 14.06 -4.64 -12.80
CA TRP A 145 14.60 -3.26 -12.86
C TRP A 145 15.03 -2.80 -14.27
N GLN A 146 15.29 -3.74 -15.19
CA GLN A 146 15.67 -3.48 -16.56
C GLN A 146 14.47 -3.20 -17.47
N GLU A 147 13.27 -3.62 -17.07
CA GLU A 147 12.04 -3.55 -17.87
C GLU A 147 11.13 -2.39 -17.46
N VAL A 148 11.49 -1.69 -16.37
CA VAL A 148 10.72 -0.57 -15.82
C VAL A 148 11.35 0.77 -16.15
N VAL A 149 10.50 1.74 -16.49
CA VAL A 149 10.93 3.14 -16.58
C VAL A 149 11.16 3.67 -15.17
N LEU A 150 12.41 4.00 -14.86
CA LEU A 150 12.78 4.53 -13.57
C LEU A 150 12.64 6.06 -13.56
N THR A 151 11.93 6.58 -12.57
CA THR A 151 11.95 8.02 -12.30
C THR A 151 12.22 8.29 -10.82
N GLU A 152 12.60 9.53 -10.50
CA GLU A 152 12.97 9.89 -9.14
C GLU A 152 11.74 9.95 -8.21
N PRO A 153 11.80 9.35 -7.00
CA PRO A 153 10.74 9.50 -6.02
C PRO A 153 10.42 10.99 -5.74
N PRO A 154 9.16 11.43 -5.73
CA PRO A 154 8.81 12.82 -5.46
C PRO A 154 9.34 13.31 -4.11
N LEU A 155 9.37 12.40 -3.14
CA LEU A 155 9.84 12.63 -1.78
C LEU A 155 11.36 12.83 -1.66
N THR A 156 12.15 12.59 -2.72
CA THR A 156 13.59 12.87 -2.70
C THR A 156 13.97 14.10 -3.51
N LYS A 157 13.05 14.68 -4.29
CA LYS A 157 13.36 15.76 -5.25
C LYS A 157 13.94 17.02 -4.60
N HIS A 158 13.59 17.32 -3.36
CA HIS A 158 14.11 18.48 -2.63
C HIS A 158 15.48 18.22 -1.99
N LEU A 159 15.97 16.98 -1.97
CA LEU A 159 17.25 16.60 -1.37
C LEU A 159 18.38 16.77 -2.38
N THR A 160 19.51 17.35 -1.96
CA THR A 160 20.70 17.43 -2.83
C THR A 160 21.39 16.09 -2.97
N ASP A 161 22.28 15.94 -3.95
CA ASP A 161 23.07 14.72 -4.13
C ASP A 161 23.96 14.45 -2.91
N GLU A 162 24.53 15.49 -2.28
CA GLU A 162 25.33 15.37 -1.06
C GLU A 162 24.47 14.90 0.11
N SER A 163 23.22 15.37 0.19
CA SER A 163 22.27 14.96 1.23
C SER A 163 21.91 13.48 1.07
N LEU A 164 21.65 13.03 -0.17
CA LEU A 164 21.40 11.62 -0.45
C LEU A 164 22.63 10.74 -0.20
N GLN A 165 23.83 11.24 -0.45
CA GLN A 165 25.06 10.52 -0.13
C GLN A 165 25.23 10.37 1.40
N LYS A 166 24.90 11.40 2.19
CA LYS A 166 24.87 11.29 3.65
C LYS A 166 23.86 10.27 4.14
N VAL A 167 22.69 10.16 3.51
CA VAL A 167 21.70 9.11 3.82
C VAL A 167 22.30 7.70 3.68
N VAL A 168 23.17 7.47 2.69
CA VAL A 168 23.84 6.18 2.53
C VAL A 168 24.69 5.84 3.76
N GLU A 169 25.42 6.82 4.31
CA GLU A 169 26.28 6.59 5.46
C GLU A 169 25.50 6.56 6.78
N ASP A 170 24.61 7.53 7.00
CA ASP A 170 24.02 7.82 8.32
C ASP A 170 22.63 7.17 8.52
N ASN A 171 22.01 6.62 7.48
CA ASN A 171 20.65 6.06 7.51
C ASN A 171 19.59 7.01 8.10
N ASN A 172 19.65 8.30 7.73
CA ASN A 172 18.81 9.37 8.30
C ASN A 172 17.69 9.85 7.36
N ILE A 173 17.28 9.06 6.35
CA ILE A 173 16.25 9.48 5.39
C ILE A 173 14.91 9.83 6.06
N LYS A 174 14.60 9.17 7.18
CA LYS A 174 13.38 9.40 7.96
C LYS A 174 13.33 10.79 8.60
N ASP A 175 14.48 11.43 8.78
CA ASP A 175 14.58 12.79 9.31
C ASP A 175 14.45 13.86 8.20
N LEU A 176 14.72 13.46 6.94
CA LEU A 176 14.77 14.35 5.78
C LEU A 176 13.49 14.34 4.94
N VAL A 177 12.66 13.32 5.13
CA VAL A 177 11.44 13.06 4.36
C VAL A 177 10.28 12.75 5.30
N PRO A 178 9.08 13.31 5.07
CA PRO A 178 7.92 13.00 5.88
C PRO A 178 7.60 11.50 5.89
N ASP A 179 7.41 10.93 7.08
CA ASP A 179 6.91 9.57 7.22
C ASP A 179 5.40 9.55 6.95
N VAL A 180 5.04 9.22 5.72
CA VAL A 180 3.64 9.14 5.30
C VAL A 180 3.17 7.69 5.47
N PRO A 181 2.01 7.44 6.09
CA PRO A 181 1.48 6.10 6.21
C PRO A 181 1.21 5.42 4.86
N CYS A 182 1.76 4.22 4.64
CA CYS A 182 1.60 3.42 3.43
C CYS A 182 0.15 2.97 3.21
N HIS A 183 -0.65 2.89 4.29
CA HIS A 183 -2.05 2.54 4.23
C HIS A 183 -2.87 3.40 5.20
N THR A 184 -3.54 4.43 4.67
CA THR A 184 -4.48 5.22 5.48
C THR A 184 -5.89 4.65 5.38
N GLN A 185 -6.49 4.31 6.52
CA GLN A 185 -7.94 4.04 6.58
C GLN A 185 -8.75 5.26 6.14
N CYS A 186 -8.17 6.45 6.24
CA CYS A 186 -8.74 7.68 5.71
C CYS A 186 -8.95 7.57 4.19
N VAL A 187 -7.96 7.09 3.41
CA VAL A 187 -8.15 6.87 1.97
C VAL A 187 -9.35 5.96 1.69
N GLU A 188 -9.50 4.83 2.40
CA GLU A 188 -10.67 3.96 2.22
C GLU A 188 -12.01 4.66 2.54
N ARG A 189 -12.05 5.51 3.57
CA ARG A 189 -13.24 6.30 3.93
C ARG A 189 -13.54 7.40 2.92
N TYR A 190 -12.51 8.05 2.40
CA TYR A 190 -12.63 9.12 1.42
C TYR A 190 -13.01 8.61 0.04
N ILE A 191 -12.61 7.39 -0.36
CA ILE A 191 -13.04 6.79 -1.64
C ILE A 191 -14.57 6.81 -1.76
N LYS A 192 -15.31 6.37 -0.73
CA LYS A 192 -16.78 6.42 -0.76
C LYS A 192 -17.32 7.83 -0.96
N LEU A 193 -16.74 8.81 -0.25
CA LEU A 193 -17.17 10.20 -0.32
C LEU A 193 -16.87 10.80 -1.70
N VAL A 194 -15.69 10.51 -2.26
CA VAL A 194 -15.25 10.96 -3.59
C VAL A 194 -16.07 10.30 -4.71
N THR A 195 -16.37 9.00 -4.60
CA THR A 195 -17.27 8.30 -5.53
C THR A 195 -18.66 8.92 -5.50
N ASN A 196 -19.24 9.12 -4.31
CA ASN A 196 -20.55 9.74 -4.18
C ASN A 196 -20.56 11.15 -4.75
N ALA A 197 -19.54 11.97 -4.46
CA ALA A 197 -19.43 13.32 -5.02
C ALA A 197 -19.34 13.29 -6.56
N SER A 198 -18.57 12.36 -7.12
CA SER A 198 -18.42 12.22 -8.58
C SER A 198 -19.68 11.73 -9.28
N LEU A 199 -20.52 10.94 -8.60
CA LEU A 199 -21.84 10.54 -9.09
C LEU A 199 -22.89 11.66 -8.94
N SER A 200 -22.71 12.56 -7.97
CA SER A 200 -23.73 13.56 -7.62
C SER A 200 -23.55 14.89 -8.36
N VAL A 201 -22.31 15.30 -8.63
CA VAL A 201 -22.02 16.63 -9.20
C VAL A 201 -20.88 16.57 -10.22
N ILE A 202 -20.93 17.46 -11.21
CA ILE A 202 -19.95 17.57 -12.29
C ILE A 202 -19.04 18.78 -12.04
N GLY A 203 -17.74 18.63 -12.32
CA GLY A 203 -16.74 19.71 -12.22
C GLY A 203 -15.98 19.73 -10.89
N TYR A 204 -14.75 20.25 -10.92
CA TYR A 204 -13.84 20.24 -9.77
C TYR A 204 -14.40 21.02 -8.58
N LYS A 205 -14.82 22.28 -8.79
CA LYS A 205 -15.34 23.16 -7.72
C LYS A 205 -16.59 22.59 -7.04
N ALA A 206 -17.52 22.04 -7.83
CA ALA A 206 -18.75 21.44 -7.29
C ALA A 206 -18.45 20.19 -6.46
N ARG A 207 -17.55 19.31 -6.93
CA ARG A 207 -17.12 18.12 -6.19
C ARG A 207 -16.43 18.46 -4.88
N ASP A 208 -15.49 19.42 -4.90
CA ASP A 208 -14.81 19.90 -3.70
C ASP A 208 -15.81 20.50 -2.69
N GLY A 209 -16.73 21.36 -3.15
CA GLY A 209 -17.80 21.92 -2.32
C GLY A 209 -18.71 20.85 -1.70
N PHE A 210 -19.12 19.85 -2.49
CA PHE A 210 -19.93 18.72 -2.02
C PHE A 210 -19.21 17.93 -0.92
N ILE A 211 -17.94 17.61 -1.13
CA ILE A 211 -17.10 16.87 -0.18
C ILE A 211 -16.97 17.66 1.14
N ARG A 212 -16.63 18.96 1.06
CA ARG A 212 -16.48 19.82 2.25
C ARG A 212 -17.78 19.96 3.03
N ASN A 213 -18.91 20.16 2.34
CA ASN A 213 -20.22 20.26 2.98
C ASN A 213 -20.61 18.95 3.67
N GLN A 214 -20.35 17.79 3.05
CA GLN A 214 -20.58 16.49 3.67
C GLN A 214 -19.69 16.26 4.90
N ILE A 215 -18.42 16.68 4.87
CA ILE A 215 -17.52 16.58 6.03
C ILE A 215 -18.05 17.45 7.17
N LYS A 216 -18.35 18.74 6.90
CA LYS A 216 -18.93 19.65 7.90
C LYS A 216 -20.25 19.14 8.47
N SER A 217 -21.13 18.63 7.61
CA SER A 217 -22.40 18.02 8.05
C SER A 217 -22.13 16.85 9.00
N ARG A 218 -21.19 15.96 8.69
CA ARG A 218 -20.83 14.84 9.57
C ARG A 218 -20.22 15.30 10.90
N GLU A 219 -19.46 16.38 10.91
CA GLU A 219 -18.93 16.99 12.14
C GLU A 219 -20.02 17.61 13.02
N SER A 220 -21.05 18.18 12.39
CA SER A 220 -22.22 18.72 13.11
C SER A 220 -23.17 17.64 13.65
N MET A 221 -23.07 16.41 13.15
CA MET A 221 -23.92 15.31 13.59
C MET A 221 -23.48 14.80 14.97
N PRO A 222 -24.42 14.60 15.91
CA PRO A 222 -24.09 14.07 17.22
C PRO A 222 -23.42 12.69 17.13
N ALA A 223 -22.36 12.50 17.91
CA ALA A 223 -21.64 11.23 17.97
C ALA A 223 -22.33 10.27 18.94
N PHE A 224 -23.15 9.36 18.41
CA PHE A 224 -23.79 8.31 19.20
C PHE A 224 -22.81 7.15 19.45
N LYS A 225 -22.29 7.06 20.67
CA LYS A 225 -21.32 6.04 21.10
C LYS A 225 -22.00 4.84 21.75
N THR A 226 -23.16 5.03 22.36
CA THR A 226 -23.95 3.99 23.01
C THR A 226 -25.35 3.90 22.43
N LYS A 227 -26.03 2.76 22.63
CA LYS A 227 -27.43 2.61 22.25
C LYS A 227 -28.36 3.61 22.97
N ARG A 228 -27.96 4.08 24.16
CA ARG A 228 -28.74 5.07 24.93
C ARG A 228 -28.69 6.45 24.30
N ASP A 229 -27.64 6.74 23.53
CA ASP A 229 -27.49 8.05 22.90
C ASP A 229 -28.52 8.25 21.76
N PHE A 230 -29.15 7.17 21.28
CA PHE A 230 -30.18 7.19 20.21
C PHE A 230 -31.61 7.37 20.73
N VAL A 231 -31.81 7.43 22.05
CA VAL A 231 -33.13 7.49 22.70
C VAL A 231 -33.36 8.89 23.26
#